data_AF-A0A3S1KCH5-F1
#
_entry.id   AF-A0A3S1KCH5-F1
#
_cell.length_a   1.000
_cell.length_b   1.000
_cell.length_c   1.000
_cell.angle_alpha   90.00
_cell.angle_beta   90.00
_cell.angle_gamma   90.00
#
_symmetry.space_group_name_H-M   'P 1'
#
loop_
_entity.id
_entity.type
_entity.pdbx_description
1 polymer ?
#
loop_
_entity_poly.entity_id
_entity_poly.type
_entity_poly.pdbx_seq_one_letter_code
_entity_poly.pdbx_strand_id
1 'polypeptide(L)'
;MRAAAQARKYRLQGAGLDLALPYLMLAPGLMIVLGVLVYPLWDGLRASTRAYRYGSPVADVGFQNYVHLWSDGQFLNSLWVTVKFVALSVSFEAVLGFALALFCLREFQGIRLLRTVLIIPMVVTP
;
A
#
# COMPACT_ATOMS: atom_id res chain seq x y z
N MET A 1 -52.40 19.21 -10.01
CA MET A 1 -51.59 20.28 -9.36
C MET A 1 -50.71 19.82 -8.17
N ARG A 2 -50.93 18.67 -7.51
CA ARG A 2 -50.10 18.22 -6.36
C ARG A 2 -48.78 17.50 -6.72
N ALA A 3 -48.66 16.94 -7.92
CA ALA A 3 -47.48 16.15 -8.34
C ALA A 3 -46.21 17.01 -8.60
N ALA A 4 -46.36 18.23 -9.13
CA ALA A 4 -45.22 19.11 -9.42
C ALA A 4 -44.57 19.69 -8.15
N ALA A 5 -45.32 19.80 -7.05
CA ALA A 5 -44.82 20.26 -5.75
C ALA A 5 -43.97 19.19 -5.04
N GLN A 6 -44.29 17.91 -5.25
CA GLN A 6 -43.51 16.79 -4.68
C GLN A 6 -42.16 16.61 -5.39
N ALA A 7 -42.11 16.68 -6.73
CA ALA A 7 -40.86 16.52 -7.48
C ALA A 7 -39.82 17.62 -7.16
N ARG A 8 -40.27 18.82 -6.78
CA ARG A 8 -39.39 19.94 -6.38
C ARG A 8 -38.80 19.76 -4.98
N LYS A 9 -39.50 19.06 -4.07
CA LYS A 9 -39.05 18.80 -2.70
C LYS A 9 -37.89 17.79 -2.66
N TYR A 10 -37.91 16.77 -3.52
CA TYR A 10 -36.83 15.78 -3.62
C TYR A 10 -35.53 16.34 -4.20
N ARG A 11 -35.58 17.37 -5.05
CA ARG A 11 -34.37 18.03 -5.59
C ARG A 11 -33.69 18.99 -4.61
N LEU A 12 -34.34 19.34 -3.50
CA LEU A 12 -33.87 20.36 -2.54
C LEU A 12 -33.58 19.81 -1.13
N GLN A 13 -33.76 18.50 -0.89
CA GLN A 13 -33.51 17.88 0.41
C GLN A 13 -32.07 17.36 0.62
N GLY A 14 -31.19 17.48 -0.38
CA GLY A 14 -29.88 16.81 -0.38
C GLY A 14 -28.63 17.68 -0.55
N ALA A 15 -28.78 19.00 -0.71
CA ALA A 15 -27.73 19.84 -1.33
C ALA A 15 -26.47 20.10 -0.48
N GLY A 16 -26.38 19.58 0.76
CA GLY A 16 -25.19 19.75 1.61
C GLY A 16 -24.81 18.52 2.41
N LEU A 17 -25.79 17.75 2.88
CA LEU A 17 -25.55 16.54 3.66
C LEU A 17 -25.25 15.31 2.78
N ASP A 18 -25.83 15.19 1.58
CA ASP A 18 -25.56 14.05 0.68
C ASP A 18 -24.13 14.05 0.16
N LEU A 19 -23.51 15.23 0.07
CA LEU A 19 -22.09 15.35 -0.28
C LEU A 19 -21.18 15.03 0.91
N ALA A 20 -21.58 15.34 2.14
CA ALA A 20 -20.76 15.18 3.35
C ALA A 20 -20.88 13.80 4.01
N LEU A 21 -22.04 13.13 3.88
CA LEU A 21 -22.29 11.77 4.38
C LEU A 21 -21.23 10.74 3.94
N PRO A 22 -20.84 10.63 2.66
CA PRO A 22 -19.81 9.67 2.25
C PRO A 22 -18.44 9.98 2.88
N TYR A 23 -18.06 11.26 3.01
CA TYR A 23 -16.81 11.62 3.68
C TYR A 23 -16.86 11.36 5.19
N LEU A 24 -18.00 11.59 5.84
CA LEU A 24 -18.17 11.34 7.27
C LEU A 24 -18.12 9.84 7.61
N MET A 25 -18.64 8.98 6.73
CA MET A 25 -18.52 7.52 6.87
C MET A 25 -17.08 7.04 6.62
N LEU A 26 -16.34 7.71 5.74
CA LEU A 26 -14.93 7.40 5.45
C LEU A 26 -13.97 7.97 6.51
N ALA A 27 -14.36 9.06 7.18
CA ALA A 27 -13.57 9.79 8.17
C ALA A 27 -13.00 8.92 9.30
N PRO A 28 -13.76 8.05 10.02
CA PRO A 28 -13.20 7.26 11.11
C PRO A 28 -12.16 6.24 10.60
N GLY A 29 -12.41 5.58 9.46
CA GLY A 29 -11.46 4.64 8.87
C GLY A 29 -10.19 5.34 8.41
N LEU A 30 -10.33 6.47 7.72
CA LEU A 30 -9.19 7.26 7.25
C LEU A 30 -8.38 7.83 8.41
N MET A 31 -9.04 8.28 9.48
CA MET A 31 -8.37 8.78 10.68
C MET A 31 -7.51 7.71 11.35
N ILE A 32 -8.03 6.48 11.45
CA ILE A 32 -7.26 5.35 12.00
C ILE A 32 -6.07 5.03 11.10
N VAL A 33 -6.29 4.87 9.78
CA VAL A 33 -5.22 4.55 8.82
C VAL A 33 -4.12 5.61 8.85
N LEU A 34 -4.51 6.90 8.80
CA LEU A 34 -3.56 8.00 8.88
C LEU A 34 -2.86 8.04 10.22
N GLY A 35 -3.55 7.85 11.34
CA GLY A 35 -2.92 7.82 12.67
C GLY A 35 -1.87 6.73 12.78
N VAL A 36 -2.21 5.51 12.34
CA VAL A 36 -1.33 4.34 12.39
C VAL A 36 -0.14 4.46 11.44
N LEU A 37 -0.29 5.14 10.30
CA LEU A 37 0.81 5.34 9.35
C LEU A 37 1.67 6.56 9.69
N VAL A 38 1.04 7.70 10.02
CA VAL A 38 1.72 8.97 10.25
C VAL A 38 2.52 8.94 11.54
N TYR A 39 2.02 8.31 12.60
CA TYR A 39 2.74 8.23 13.88
C TYR A 39 4.13 7.57 13.76
N PRO A 40 4.26 6.31 13.29
CA PRO A 40 5.57 5.66 13.16
C PRO A 40 6.42 6.29 12.06
N LEU A 41 5.81 6.82 10.99
CA LEU A 41 6.55 7.54 9.95
C LEU A 41 7.21 8.80 10.52
N TRP A 42 6.47 9.57 11.32
CA TRP A 42 6.98 10.77 11.96
C TRP A 42 8.09 10.47 12.96
N ASP A 43 7.91 9.42 13.78
CA ASP A 43 8.94 8.97 14.71
C ASP A 43 10.19 8.47 13.98
N GLY A 44 10.02 7.70 12.90
CA GLY A 44 11.11 7.24 12.05
C GLY A 44 11.88 8.36 11.37
N LEU A 45 11.20 9.42 10.89
CA LEU A 45 11.85 10.60 10.31
C LEU A 45 12.65 11.39 11.36
N ARG A 46 12.14 11.51 12.59
CA ARG A 46 12.91 12.12 13.68
C ARG A 46 14.11 11.25 14.04
N ALA A 47 13.91 9.93 14.10
CA ALA A 47 14.97 8.99 14.42
C ALA A 47 16.08 8.97 13.35
N SER A 48 15.74 9.14 12.07
CA SER A 48 16.74 9.10 10.99
C SER A 48 17.74 10.25 11.02
N THR A 49 17.37 11.38 11.64
CA THR A 49 18.24 12.57 11.80
C THR A 49 19.09 12.55 13.08
N ARG A 50 18.92 11.51 13.91
CA ARG A 50 19.55 11.36 15.21
C ARG A 50 20.47 10.16 15.23
N ALA A 51 21.57 10.26 15.97
CA ALA A 51 22.42 9.12 16.26
C ALA A 51 21.85 8.41 17.49
N TYR A 52 21.43 7.16 17.31
CA TYR A 52 20.94 6.31 18.41
C TYR A 52 22.03 5.33 18.83
N ARG A 53 22.22 5.17 20.13
CA ARG A 53 23.08 4.12 20.71
C ARG A 53 22.32 3.47 21.86
N TYR A 54 22.10 2.16 21.79
CA TYR A 54 21.34 1.40 22.79
C TYR A 54 19.93 1.93 23.07
N GLY A 55 19.22 2.40 22.03
CA GLY A 55 17.85 2.90 22.16
C GLY A 55 17.72 4.35 22.68
N SER A 56 18.84 4.99 23.05
CA SER A 56 18.86 6.39 23.48
C SER A 56 19.49 7.29 22.40
N PRO A 57 18.93 8.47 22.14
CA PRO A 57 19.55 9.45 21.25
C PRO A 57 20.82 10.00 21.91
N VAL A 58 21.95 9.91 21.20
CA VAL A 58 23.26 10.36 21.67
C VAL A 58 23.60 11.75 21.11
N ALA A 59 23.20 12.04 19.87
CA ALA A 59 23.43 13.33 19.22
C ALA A 59 22.43 13.57 18.08
N ASP A 60 22.06 14.83 17.84
CA ASP A 60 21.39 15.25 16.61
C ASP A 60 22.46 15.40 15.51
N VAL A 61 22.49 14.47 14.56
CA VAL A 61 23.53 14.40 13.50
C VAL A 61 23.02 14.88 12.14
N GLY A 62 21.75 15.28 12.06
CA GLY A 62 21.12 15.76 10.84
C GLY A 62 21.21 14.72 9.73
N PHE A 63 21.78 15.10 8.58
CA PHE A 63 21.89 14.23 7.41
C PHE A 63 23.16 13.37 7.36
N GLN A 64 24.02 13.41 8.38
CA GLN A 64 25.28 12.66 8.38
C GLN A 64 25.07 11.15 8.29
N ASN A 65 23.98 10.62 8.87
CA ASN A 65 23.59 9.22 8.76
C ASN A 65 23.45 8.78 7.30
N TYR A 66 22.86 9.62 6.44
CA TYR A 66 22.68 9.30 5.02
C TYR A 66 24.01 9.31 4.27
N VAL A 67 24.89 10.29 4.53
CA VAL A 67 26.22 10.35 3.91
C VAL A 67 27.05 9.13 4.28
N HIS A 68 26.99 8.69 5.54
CA HIS A 68 27.71 7.52 6.01
C HIS A 68 27.24 6.22 5.32
N LEU A 69 25.93 6.06 5.12
CA LEU A 69 25.36 4.90 4.42
C LEU A 69 25.91 4.73 3.00
N TRP A 70 26.10 5.83 2.26
CA TRP A 70 26.66 5.76 0.90
C TRP A 70 28.13 5.32 0.86
N SER A 71 28.86 5.49 1.96
CA SER A 71 30.26 5.02 2.09
C SER A 71 30.38 3.62 2.71
N ASP A 72 29.28 3.07 3.23
CA ASP A 72 29.27 1.76 3.88
C ASP A 72 29.12 0.63 2.84
N GLY A 73 30.20 -0.13 2.64
CA GLY A 73 30.22 -1.25 1.71
C GLY A 73 29.21 -2.35 2.03
N GLN A 74 28.86 -2.54 3.31
CA GLN A 74 27.85 -3.54 3.70
C GLN A 74 26.44 -3.08 3.30
N PHE A 75 26.14 -1.79 3.52
CA PHE A 75 24.88 -1.20 3.09
C PHE A 75 24.72 -1.26 1.57
N LEU A 76 25.74 -0.85 0.81
CA LEU A 76 25.71 -0.89 -0.65
C LEU A 76 25.57 -2.31 -1.19
N ASN A 77 26.24 -3.29 -0.57
CA ASN A 77 26.09 -4.69 -0.95
C ASN A 77 24.66 -5.18 -0.70
N SER A 78 24.11 -4.89 0.48
CA SER A 78 22.74 -5.27 0.84
C SER A 78 21.73 -4.64 -0.10
N LEU A 79 21.90 -3.35 -0.42
CA LEU A 79 21.06 -2.63 -1.38
C LEU A 79 21.09 -3.30 -2.76
N TRP A 80 22.29 -3.64 -3.25
CA TRP A 80 22.43 -4.28 -4.57
C TRP A 80 21.80 -5.68 -4.61
N VAL A 81 21.96 -6.47 -3.54
CA VAL A 81 21.33 -7.79 -3.42
C VAL A 81 19.81 -7.65 -3.42
N THR A 82 19.24 -6.71 -2.65
CA THR A 82 17.80 -6.46 -2.62
C THR A 82 17.29 -6.00 -3.99
N VAL A 83 17.96 -5.05 -4.64
CA VAL A 83 17.55 -4.56 -5.97
C VAL A 83 17.59 -5.70 -6.99
N LYS A 84 18.66 -6.50 -7.01
CA LYS A 84 18.79 -7.64 -7.90
C LYS A 84 17.71 -8.69 -7.63
N PHE A 85 17.43 -8.98 -6.35
CA PHE A 85 16.39 -9.91 -5.93
C PHE A 85 15.01 -9.43 -6.40
N VAL A 86 14.64 -8.19 -6.10
CA VAL A 86 13.33 -7.61 -6.49
C VAL A 86 13.21 -7.57 -8.01
N ALA A 87 14.22 -7.08 -8.72
CA ALA A 87 14.17 -6.98 -10.18
C ALA A 87 13.97 -8.36 -10.83
N LEU A 88 14.69 -9.39 -10.36
CA LEU A 88 14.52 -10.75 -10.87
C LEU A 88 13.16 -11.32 -10.47
N SER A 89 12.80 -11.29 -9.18
CA SER A 89 11.55 -11.89 -8.68
C SER A 89 10.34 -11.28 -9.35
N VAL A 90 10.23 -9.94 -9.36
CA VAL A 90 9.09 -9.24 -9.95
C VAL A 90 9.01 -9.46 -11.45
N SER A 91 10.14 -9.48 -12.16
CA SER A 91 10.13 -9.77 -13.61
C SER A 91 9.66 -11.19 -13.89
N PHE A 92 10.17 -12.18 -13.14
CA PHE A 92 9.74 -13.58 -13.28
C PHE A 92 8.26 -13.77 -12.93
N GLU A 93 7.81 -13.21 -11.80
CA GLU A 93 6.41 -13.24 -11.37
C GLU A 93 5.49 -12.58 -12.39
N ALA A 94 5.87 -11.42 -12.94
CA ALA A 94 5.10 -10.72 -13.95
C ALA A 94 4.99 -11.53 -15.25
N VAL A 95 6.10 -12.10 -15.74
CA VAL A 95 6.11 -12.91 -16.96
C VAL A 95 5.28 -14.18 -16.78
N LEU A 96 5.47 -14.90 -15.68
CA LEU A 96 4.71 -16.12 -15.39
C LEU A 96 3.24 -15.82 -15.16
N GLY A 97 2.91 -14.80 -14.37
CA GLY A 97 1.54 -14.37 -14.11
C GLY A 97 0.82 -13.94 -15.39
N PHE A 98 1.50 -13.19 -16.27
CA PHE A 98 0.94 -12.79 -17.55
C PHE A 98 0.74 -13.97 -18.51
N ALA A 99 1.72 -14.89 -18.58
CA ALA A 99 1.60 -16.10 -19.39
C ALA A 99 0.43 -16.98 -18.92
N LEU A 100 0.26 -17.15 -17.61
CA LEU A 100 -0.85 -17.88 -17.01
C LEU A 100 -2.20 -17.18 -17.25
N ALA A 101 -2.23 -15.84 -17.19
CA ALA A 101 -3.43 -15.07 -17.49
C ALA A 101 -3.88 -15.26 -18.95
N LEU A 102 -2.95 -15.20 -19.90
CA LEU A 102 -3.22 -15.46 -21.33
C LEU A 102 -3.69 -16.90 -21.56
N PHE A 103 -3.08 -17.88 -20.88
CA PHE A 103 -3.52 -19.27 -20.96
C PHE A 103 -4.95 -19.46 -20.41
N CYS A 104 -5.26 -18.75 -19.32
CA CYS A 104 -6.60 -18.74 -18.72
C CYS A 104 -7.67 -18.02 -19.57
N LEU A 105 -7.28 -17.28 -20.61
CA LEU A 105 -8.25 -16.64 -21.49
C LEU A 105 -8.94 -17.65 -22.43
N ARG A 106 -8.30 -18.78 -22.70
CA ARG A 106 -8.90 -19.85 -23.52
C ARG A 106 -9.81 -20.71 -22.66
N GLU A 107 -11.09 -20.82 -23.01
CA GLU A 107 -12.02 -21.69 -22.29
C GLU A 107 -11.78 -23.16 -22.68
N PHE A 108 -10.99 -23.88 -21.87
CA PHE A 108 -10.80 -25.33 -21.98
C PHE A 108 -11.25 -26.04 -20.70
N GLN A 109 -11.64 -27.32 -20.81
CA GLN A 109 -12.26 -28.06 -19.71
C GLN A 109 -11.39 -28.17 -18.43
N GLY A 110 -10.06 -28.14 -18.54
CA GLY A 110 -9.12 -28.22 -17.42
C GLY A 110 -8.85 -26.89 -16.68
N ILE A 111 -9.42 -25.78 -17.13
CA ILE A 111 -9.12 -24.45 -16.58
C ILE A 111 -9.61 -24.25 -15.14
N ARG A 112 -10.66 -24.97 -14.75
CA ARG A 112 -11.18 -24.96 -13.37
C ARG A 112 -10.13 -25.47 -12.37
N LEU A 113 -9.43 -26.56 -12.72
CA LEU A 113 -8.39 -27.14 -11.87
C LEU A 113 -7.20 -26.18 -11.74
N LEU A 114 -6.76 -25.59 -12.87
CA LEU A 114 -5.64 -24.64 -12.89
C LEU A 114 -5.93 -23.43 -12.00
N ARG A 115 -7.13 -22.84 -12.09
CA ARG A 115 -7.52 -21.70 -11.25
C ARG A 115 -7.48 -22.04 -9.76
N THR A 116 -7.91 -23.24 -9.38
CA THR A 116 -7.86 -23.69 -7.98
C THR A 116 -6.42 -23.82 -7.49
N VAL A 117 -5.53 -24.48 -8.25
CA VAL A 117 -4.12 -24.64 -7.87
C VAL A 117 -3.41 -23.29 -7.73
N LEU A 118 -3.71 -22.31 -8.59
CA LEU A 118 -3.11 -20.97 -8.53
C LEU A 118 -3.57 -20.14 -7.32
N ILE A 119 -4.80 -20.35 -6.83
CA ILE A 119 -5.36 -19.58 -5.71
C ILE A 119 -4.93 -20.16 -4.35
N ILE A 120 -4.82 -21.48 -4.23
CA ILE A 120 -4.45 -22.15 -2.97
C ILE A 120 -3.25 -21.51 -2.26
N PRO A 121 -2.10 -21.24 -2.92
CA PRO A 121 -0.94 -20.68 -2.23
C PRO A 121 -1.18 -19.27 -1.66
N MET A 122 -2.12 -18.48 -2.19
CA MET A 122 -2.46 -17.18 -1.61
C MET A 122 -3.18 -17.29 -0.27
N VAL A 123 -3.80 -18.43 0.01
CA VAL A 123 -4.57 -18.68 1.24
C VAL A 123 -3.71 -19.36 2.31
N VAL A 124 -2.61 -19.99 1.91
CA VAL A 124 -1.64 -20.56 2.85
C VAL A 124 -0.81 -19.41 3.43
N THR A 125 -1.17 -18.99 4.65
CA THR A 125 -0.34 -18.09 5.45
C THR A 125 1.08 -18.64 5.59
N PRO A 126 2.12 -17.80 5.44
CA PRO A 126 3.53 -18.21 5.43
C PRO A 126 4.02 -18.73 6.79
#